data_AF-A0A380KRR7-F1
#
_entry.id   AF-A0A380KRR7-F1
#
_cell.length_a   1.000
_cell.length_b   1.000
_cell.length_c   1.000
_cell.angle_alpha   90.00
_cell.angle_beta   90.00
_cell.angle_gamma   90.00
#
_symmetry.space_group_name_H-M   'P 1'
#
loop_
_entity.id
_entity.type
_entity.pdbx_description
1 polymer ?
#
loop_
_entity_poly.entity_id
_entity_poly.type
_entity_poly.pdbx_seq_one_letter_code
_entity_poly.pdbx_strand_id
1 'polypeptide(L)'
;MDLITRLKVERDGRVHGGIYDITQKHFAYNSNKIEGNRLTEEQTSFIYETKTIANIGGTGIKIDDLVETNNHFKCFDYIINTVDEQLTEDYVKKLHSILKAGTSSEYNEYAPVGRYKVFENEVGQIATAAVDQVEETDLVKHFCNTSV
;
A
#
# COMPACT_ATOMS: atom_id res chain seq x y z
N MET A 1 5.85 24.51 -10.98
CA MET A 1 5.75 23.54 -9.86
C MET A 1 5.48 22.19 -10.47
N ASP A 2 6.36 21.22 -10.25
CA ASP A 2 6.16 19.84 -10.68
C ASP A 2 5.09 19.13 -9.81
N LEU A 3 4.69 17.93 -10.23
CA LEU A 3 3.63 17.18 -9.57
C LEU A 3 4.00 16.79 -8.12
N ILE A 4 5.23 16.35 -7.87
CA ILE A 4 5.67 15.95 -6.52
C ILE A 4 5.61 17.15 -5.58
N THR A 5 6.11 18.30 -6.01
CA THR A 5 6.01 19.54 -5.24
C THR A 5 4.55 19.92 -4.98
N ARG A 6 3.66 19.78 -5.98
CA ARG A 6 2.22 20.03 -5.80
C ARG A 6 1.62 19.11 -4.74
N LEU A 7 1.92 17.81 -4.80
CA LEU A 7 1.41 16.82 -3.85
C LEU A 7 1.86 17.13 -2.42
N LYS A 8 3.14 17.47 -2.23
CA LYS A 8 3.70 17.86 -0.92
C LYS A 8 3.00 19.12 -0.38
N VAL A 9 2.89 20.17 -1.19
CA VAL A 9 2.23 21.43 -0.80
C VAL A 9 0.76 21.22 -0.42
N GLU A 10 0.01 20.45 -1.21
CA GLU A 10 -1.40 20.17 -0.91
C GLU A 10 -1.57 19.32 0.35
N ARG A 11 -0.73 18.30 0.56
CA ARG A 11 -0.73 17.49 1.78
C ARG A 11 -0.46 18.36 3.01
N ASP A 12 0.64 19.10 2.99
CA ASP A 12 1.11 19.88 4.15
C ASP A 12 0.12 21.02 4.46
N GLY A 13 -0.51 21.59 3.43
CA GLY A 13 -1.59 22.57 3.54
C GLY A 13 -2.97 21.99 3.84
N ARG A 14 -3.13 20.65 3.90
CA ARG A 14 -4.41 19.94 4.09
C ARG A 14 -5.49 20.41 3.10
N VAL A 15 -5.12 20.54 1.84
CA VAL A 15 -6.02 21.00 0.79
C VAL A 15 -7.04 19.91 0.44
N HIS A 16 -8.30 20.13 0.84
CA HIS A 16 -9.41 19.24 0.47
C HIS A 16 -9.80 19.40 -1.01
N GLY A 17 -10.06 18.28 -1.69
CA GLY A 17 -10.41 18.25 -3.11
C GLY A 17 -9.23 18.54 -4.05
N GLY A 18 -8.01 18.68 -3.54
CA GLY A 18 -6.79 18.79 -4.34
C GLY A 18 -6.40 17.46 -5.00
N ILE A 19 -5.42 17.49 -5.91
CA ILE A 19 -4.91 16.28 -6.56
C ILE A 19 -4.33 15.29 -5.55
N TYR A 20 -3.67 15.74 -4.49
CA TYR A 20 -3.18 14.88 -3.41
C TYR A 20 -4.35 14.15 -2.70
N ASP A 21 -5.37 14.90 -2.29
CA ASP A 21 -6.55 14.38 -1.59
C ASP A 21 -7.34 13.38 -2.46
N ILE A 22 -7.57 13.72 -3.72
CA ILE A 22 -8.23 12.86 -4.71
C ILE A 22 -7.40 11.59 -4.94
N THR A 23 -6.12 11.72 -5.27
CA THR A 23 -5.26 10.55 -5.54
C THR A 23 -5.21 9.62 -4.34
N GLN A 24 -5.08 10.16 -3.13
CA GLN A 24 -4.99 9.37 -1.92
C GLN A 24 -6.25 8.53 -1.66
N LYS A 25 -7.44 9.11 -1.80
CA LYS A 25 -8.72 8.40 -1.65
C LYS A 25 -8.95 7.38 -2.75
N HIS A 26 -8.75 7.77 -4.01
CA HIS A 26 -9.01 6.89 -5.15
C HIS A 26 -8.02 5.72 -5.23
N PHE A 27 -6.73 5.94 -4.97
CA PHE A 27 -5.73 4.86 -5.02
C PHE A 27 -5.98 3.85 -3.90
N ALA A 28 -6.22 4.33 -2.67
CA ALA A 28 -6.52 3.45 -1.55
C ALA A 28 -7.77 2.59 -1.80
N TYR A 29 -8.86 3.21 -2.26
CA TYR A 29 -10.09 2.48 -2.57
C TYR A 29 -9.86 1.42 -3.66
N ASN A 30 -9.29 1.81 -4.80
CA ASN A 30 -9.17 0.90 -5.95
C ASN A 30 -8.17 -0.24 -5.68
N SER A 31 -7.00 0.04 -5.10
CA SER A 31 -6.00 -0.99 -4.78
C SER A 31 -6.58 -2.02 -3.79
N ASN A 32 -7.16 -1.53 -2.70
CA ASN A 32 -7.73 -2.39 -1.68
C ASN A 32 -8.92 -3.19 -2.23
N LYS A 33 -9.73 -2.59 -3.11
CA LYS A 33 -10.86 -3.28 -3.74
C LYS A 33 -10.43 -4.47 -4.60
N ILE A 34 -9.34 -4.32 -5.35
CA ILE A 34 -8.74 -5.40 -6.15
C ILE A 34 -8.26 -6.55 -5.23
N GLU A 35 -7.72 -6.22 -4.05
CA GLU A 35 -7.29 -7.20 -3.04
C GLU A 35 -8.46 -7.87 -2.27
N GLY A 36 -9.71 -7.43 -2.51
CA GLY A 36 -10.91 -8.01 -1.91
C GLY A 36 -11.41 -7.30 -0.65
N ASN A 37 -10.87 -6.12 -0.32
CA ASN A 37 -11.37 -5.25 0.73
C ASN A 37 -12.84 -4.84 0.44
N ARG A 38 -13.65 -4.73 1.48
CA ARG A 38 -15.10 -4.53 1.36
C ARG A 38 -15.56 -3.09 1.58
N LEU A 39 -14.66 -2.19 2.00
CA LEU A 39 -14.99 -0.79 2.20
C LEU A 39 -15.49 -0.16 0.89
N THR A 40 -16.48 0.72 1.02
CA THR A 40 -16.94 1.56 -0.08
C THR A 40 -15.98 2.74 -0.30
N GLU A 41 -16.08 3.39 -1.45
CA GLU A 41 -15.34 4.62 -1.74
C GLU A 41 -15.67 5.74 -0.73
N GLU A 42 -16.94 5.83 -0.34
CA GLU A 42 -17.40 6.78 0.69
C GLU A 42 -16.80 6.46 2.06
N GLN A 43 -16.80 5.19 2.48
CA GLN A 43 -16.17 4.77 3.74
C GLN A 43 -14.66 5.05 3.74
N THR A 44 -13.99 4.77 2.62
CA THR A 44 -12.55 5.07 2.44
C THR A 44 -12.30 6.57 2.60
N SER A 45 -13.17 7.41 2.01
CA SER A 45 -13.09 8.87 2.13
C SER A 45 -13.31 9.34 3.57
N PHE A 46 -14.30 8.82 4.29
CA PHE A 46 -14.52 9.17 5.70
C PHE A 46 -13.37 8.75 6.61
N ILE A 47 -12.78 7.57 6.38
CA ILE A 47 -11.59 7.11 7.11
C ILE A 47 -10.41 8.04 6.84
N TYR A 48 -10.23 8.49 5.60
CA TYR A 48 -9.17 9.42 5.24
C TYR A 48 -9.34 10.78 5.93
N GLU A 49 -10.51 11.40 5.75
CA GLU A 49 -10.78 12.79 6.11
C GLU A 49 -11.02 12.98 7.60
N THR A 50 -11.74 12.05 8.23
CA THR A 50 -12.26 12.25 9.60
C THR A 50 -11.88 11.13 10.57
N LYS A 51 -11.19 10.08 10.09
CA LYS A 51 -10.91 8.86 10.87
C LYS A 51 -12.19 8.23 11.43
N THR A 52 -13.30 8.40 10.73
CA THR A 52 -14.62 7.89 11.13
C THR A 52 -15.03 6.76 10.22
N ILE A 53 -15.80 5.82 10.79
CA ILE A 53 -16.51 4.80 10.04
C ILE A 53 -17.98 5.19 10.06
N ALA A 54 -18.52 5.58 8.92
CA ALA A 54 -19.93 5.90 8.76
C ALA A 54 -20.61 4.89 7.83
N ASN A 55 -21.94 4.97 7.76
CA ASN A 55 -22.78 4.15 6.88
C ASN A 55 -22.55 2.64 7.08
N ILE A 56 -22.36 2.23 8.35
CA ILE A 56 -22.27 0.82 8.72
C ILE A 56 -23.67 0.22 8.60
N GLY A 57 -23.91 -0.55 7.55
CA GLY A 57 -25.14 -1.33 7.37
C GLY A 57 -25.20 -2.55 8.30
N GLY A 58 -26.04 -3.53 7.96
CA GLY A 58 -26.18 -4.77 8.73
C GLY A 58 -24.98 -5.73 8.65
N THR A 59 -23.98 -5.46 7.82
CA THR A 59 -22.77 -6.26 7.67
C THR A 59 -21.61 -5.64 8.44
N GLY A 60 -20.93 -6.44 9.27
CA GLY A 60 -19.73 -5.99 9.98
C GLY A 60 -18.57 -5.62 9.04
N ILE A 61 -17.72 -4.71 9.50
CA ILE A 61 -16.48 -4.31 8.83
C ILE A 61 -15.32 -5.08 9.47
N LYS A 62 -14.44 -5.63 8.64
CA LYS A 62 -13.23 -6.29 9.12
C LYS A 62 -12.25 -5.25 9.64
N ILE A 63 -11.60 -5.55 10.77
CA ILE A 63 -10.54 -4.69 11.31
C ILE A 63 -9.37 -4.58 10.34
N ASP A 64 -8.98 -5.68 9.69
CA ASP A 64 -7.93 -5.67 8.68
C ASP A 64 -8.23 -4.68 7.54
N ASP A 65 -9.47 -4.65 7.02
CA ASP A 65 -9.85 -3.72 5.94
C ASP A 65 -9.60 -2.25 6.33
N LEU A 66 -9.85 -1.90 7.59
CA LEU A 66 -9.61 -0.55 8.14
C LEU A 66 -8.11 -0.27 8.30
N VAL A 67 -7.37 -1.25 8.83
CA VAL A 67 -5.93 -1.15 9.05
C VAL A 67 -5.18 -1.02 7.73
N GLU A 68 -5.49 -1.88 6.75
CA GLU A 68 -4.91 -1.85 5.40
C GLU A 68 -5.19 -0.52 4.69
N THR A 69 -6.40 0.02 4.82
CA THR A 69 -6.75 1.35 4.26
C THR A 69 -5.91 2.46 4.89
N ASN A 70 -5.78 2.47 6.23
CA ASN A 70 -4.97 3.47 6.91
C ASN A 70 -3.47 3.30 6.61
N ASN A 71 -3.00 2.07 6.41
CA ASN A 71 -1.63 1.78 6.02
C ASN A 71 -1.33 2.20 4.58
N HIS A 72 -2.26 2.01 3.65
CA HIS A 72 -2.13 2.53 2.29
C HIS A 72 -1.87 4.04 2.31
N PHE A 73 -2.63 4.80 3.12
CA PHE A 73 -2.41 6.24 3.23
C PHE A 73 -0.99 6.59 3.70
N LYS A 74 -0.51 5.91 4.75
CA LYS A 74 0.86 6.08 5.26
C LYS A 74 1.92 5.68 4.23
N CYS A 75 1.66 4.61 3.47
CA CYS A 75 2.58 4.11 2.45
C CYS A 75 2.71 5.11 1.29
N PHE A 76 1.61 5.71 0.87
CA PHE A 76 1.63 6.76 -0.15
C PHE A 76 2.41 8.01 0.33
N ASP A 77 2.21 8.42 1.58
CA ASP A 77 2.99 9.51 2.19
C ASP A 77 4.48 9.20 2.25
N TYR A 78 4.82 7.97 2.61
CA TYR A 78 6.21 7.50 2.61
C TYR A 78 6.81 7.66 1.21
N ILE A 79 6.16 7.13 0.17
CA ILE A 79 6.61 7.21 -1.22
C ILE A 79 6.82 8.67 -1.67
N ILE A 80 5.91 9.59 -1.34
CA ILE A 80 6.08 11.02 -1.69
C ILE A 80 7.31 11.62 -1.00
N ASN A 81 7.57 11.25 0.25
CA ASN A 81 8.69 11.78 1.02
C ASN A 81 10.04 11.23 0.54
N THR A 82 10.06 10.00 0.03
CA THR A 82 11.27 9.28 -0.39
C THR A 82 11.35 9.10 -1.91
N VAL A 83 10.62 9.90 -2.68
CA VAL A 83 10.52 9.76 -4.15
C VAL A 83 11.87 9.88 -4.88
N ASP A 84 12.80 10.62 -4.30
CA ASP A 84 14.14 10.84 -4.85
C ASP A 84 15.15 9.78 -4.36
N GLU A 85 14.73 8.86 -3.48
CA GLU A 85 15.57 7.75 -3.03
C GLU A 85 15.66 6.67 -4.10
N GLN A 86 16.81 6.00 -4.18
CA GLN A 86 17.00 4.89 -5.09
C GLN A 86 16.10 3.72 -4.72
N LEU A 87 15.44 3.11 -5.71
CA LEU A 87 14.73 1.86 -5.51
C LEU A 87 15.73 0.76 -5.13
N THR A 88 15.52 0.16 -3.96
CA THR A 88 16.29 -0.97 -3.46
C THR A 88 15.34 -2.09 -3.03
N GLU A 89 15.87 -3.29 -2.86
CA GLU A 89 15.11 -4.41 -2.30
C GLU A 89 14.58 -4.09 -0.89
N ASP A 90 15.42 -3.47 -0.05
CA ASP A 90 15.04 -3.01 1.29
C ASP A 90 13.91 -1.98 1.24
N TYR A 91 13.91 -1.10 0.23
CA TYR A 91 12.83 -0.15 0.00
C TYR A 91 11.50 -0.87 -0.29
N VAL A 92 11.51 -1.88 -1.18
CA VAL A 92 10.30 -2.68 -1.48
C VAL A 92 9.82 -3.43 -0.24
N LYS A 93 10.73 -4.06 0.51
CA LYS A 93 10.42 -4.71 1.80
C LYS A 93 9.87 -3.72 2.82
N LYS A 94 10.36 -2.48 2.84
CA LYS A 94 9.84 -1.41 3.68
C LYS A 94 8.42 -1.01 3.30
N LEU A 95 8.12 -0.87 2.02
CA LEU A 95 6.75 -0.61 1.55
C LEU A 95 5.80 -1.74 1.98
N HIS A 96 6.19 -2.99 1.77
CA HIS A 96 5.40 -4.15 2.22
C HIS A 96 5.18 -4.14 3.74
N SER A 97 6.20 -3.77 4.52
CA SER A 97 6.09 -3.62 5.97
C SER A 97 5.06 -2.57 6.36
N ILE A 98 5.07 -1.40 5.72
CA ILE A 98 4.10 -0.33 6.00
C ILE A 98 2.69 -0.79 5.66
N LEU A 99 2.49 -1.43 4.50
CA LEU A 99 1.18 -1.89 4.04
C LEU A 99 0.55 -2.92 4.98
N LYS A 100 1.34 -3.87 5.52
CA LYS A 100 0.82 -4.99 6.31
C LYS A 100 0.96 -4.84 7.84
N ALA A 101 1.55 -3.74 8.33
CA ALA A 101 1.70 -3.47 9.76
C ALA A 101 0.34 -3.47 10.50
N GLY A 102 0.23 -4.17 11.62
CA GLY A 102 -0.98 -4.25 12.44
C GLY A 102 -2.14 -5.05 11.84
N THR A 103 -1.95 -5.68 10.68
CA THR A 103 -2.95 -6.60 10.11
C THR A 103 -2.82 -7.98 10.74
N SER A 104 -3.83 -8.83 10.57
CA SER A 104 -3.74 -10.25 10.97
C SER A 104 -2.51 -10.98 10.38
N SER A 105 -2.00 -10.54 9.23
CA SER A 105 -0.82 -11.13 8.59
C SER A 105 0.47 -10.89 9.39
N GLU A 106 0.57 -9.80 10.15
CA GLU A 106 1.76 -9.52 10.97
C GLU A 106 2.02 -10.58 12.03
N TYR A 107 0.95 -11.25 12.49
CA TYR A 107 1.00 -12.31 13.49
C TYR A 107 1.08 -13.71 12.87
N ASN A 108 1.15 -13.80 11.55
CA ASN A 108 1.20 -15.06 10.81
C ASN A 108 2.65 -15.43 10.48
N GLU A 109 3.16 -16.49 11.10
CA GLU A 109 4.51 -17.01 10.86
C GLU A 109 4.75 -17.45 9.39
N TYR A 110 3.68 -17.79 8.68
CA TYR A 110 3.70 -18.22 7.28
C TYR A 110 3.70 -17.04 6.28
N ALA A 111 3.35 -15.82 6.72
CA ALA A 111 3.23 -14.64 5.87
C ALA A 111 4.03 -13.46 6.47
N PRO A 112 5.36 -13.55 6.49
CA PRO A 112 6.19 -12.62 7.23
C PRO A 112 6.14 -11.21 6.62
N VAL A 113 5.61 -10.25 7.38
CA VAL A 113 5.55 -8.84 7.00
C VAL A 113 6.97 -8.29 6.81
N GLY A 114 7.17 -7.58 5.70
CA GLY A 114 8.47 -6.98 5.34
C GLY A 114 9.54 -7.96 4.87
N ARG A 115 9.21 -9.24 4.65
CA ARG A 115 10.15 -10.26 4.18
C ARG A 115 9.59 -11.01 2.98
N TYR A 116 10.45 -11.77 2.32
CA TYR A 116 10.00 -12.70 1.29
C TYR A 116 9.15 -13.82 1.89
N LYS A 117 8.37 -14.45 1.02
CA LYS A 117 7.64 -15.67 1.35
C LYS A 117 8.61 -16.76 1.84
N VAL A 118 8.13 -17.58 2.77
CA VAL A 118 8.88 -18.71 3.34
C VAL A 118 8.26 -20.07 2.98
N PHE A 119 7.17 -20.04 2.21
CA PHE A 119 6.48 -21.20 1.65
C PHE A 119 6.20 -20.96 0.17
N GLU A 120 6.06 -22.05 -0.57
CA GLU A 120 5.57 -21.97 -1.94
C GLU A 120 4.14 -21.45 -2.00
N ASN A 121 3.87 -20.63 -3.01
CA ASN A 121 2.57 -20.04 -3.23
C ASN A 121 2.28 -19.91 -4.73
N GLU A 122 0.98 -19.83 -5.00
CA GLU A 122 0.43 -19.75 -6.34
C GLU A 122 -0.49 -18.52 -6.44
N VAL A 123 -0.55 -17.93 -7.63
CA VAL A 123 -1.52 -16.87 -7.95
C VAL A 123 -2.34 -17.36 -9.14
N GLY A 124 -3.65 -17.53 -8.94
CA GLY A 124 -4.53 -18.02 -10.02
C GLY A 124 -4.14 -19.41 -10.56
N GLN A 125 -3.71 -20.32 -9.68
CA GLN A 125 -3.20 -21.67 -10.02
C GLN A 125 -1.86 -21.68 -10.76
N ILE A 126 -1.15 -20.56 -10.81
CA ILE A 126 0.19 -20.46 -11.40
C ILE A 126 1.20 -20.36 -10.26
N ALA A 127 2.14 -21.31 -10.22
CA ALA A 127 3.26 -21.27 -9.29
C ALA A 127 4.11 -20.01 -9.51
N THR A 128 4.46 -19.34 -8.42
CA THR A 128 5.37 -18.19 -8.45
C THR A 128 6.83 -18.64 -8.26
N ALA A 129 7.80 -17.73 -8.33
CA ALA A 129 9.22 -18.02 -8.13
C ALA A 129 9.45 -18.81 -6.82
N ALA A 130 10.27 -19.86 -6.82
CA ALA A 130 10.50 -20.69 -5.63
C ALA A 130 11.09 -19.88 -4.46
N VAL A 131 10.90 -20.35 -3.22
CA VAL A 131 11.37 -19.65 -2.00
C VAL A 131 12.88 -19.40 -2.04
N ASP A 132 13.67 -20.32 -2.57
CA ASP A 132 15.13 -20.20 -2.72
C ASP A 132 15.58 -19.29 -3.88
N GLN A 133 14.64 -18.84 -4.72
CA GLN A 133 14.91 -17.97 -5.88
C GLN A 133 14.41 -16.53 -5.72
N VAL A 134 13.72 -16.22 -4.62
CA VAL A 134 13.15 -14.87 -4.39
C VAL A 134 14.21 -13.77 -4.28
N GLU A 135 15.44 -14.11 -3.88
CA GLU A 135 16.57 -13.18 -3.79
C GLU A 135 17.41 -13.13 -5.08
N GLU A 136 17.32 -14.15 -5.94
CA GLU A 136 18.13 -14.25 -7.15
C GLU A 136 17.62 -13.36 -8.30
N THR A 137 16.40 -12.84 -8.20
CA THR A 137 15.78 -12.03 -9.25
C THR A 137 16.26 -10.58 -9.20
N ASP A 138 17.18 -10.23 -10.11
CA ASP A 138 17.79 -8.91 -10.28
C ASP A 138 16.82 -7.82 -10.83
N LEU A 139 15.52 -7.91 -10.54
CA LEU A 139 14.50 -6.99 -11.06
C LEU A 139 14.78 -5.54 -10.68
N VAL A 140 15.21 -5.28 -9.44
CA VAL A 140 15.58 -3.94 -8.98
C VAL A 140 16.79 -3.42 -9.77
N LYS A 141 17.82 -4.25 -9.95
CA LYS A 141 19.01 -3.89 -10.74
C LYS A 141 18.63 -3.63 -12.21
N HIS A 142 17.79 -4.47 -12.79
CA HIS A 142 17.30 -4.30 -14.15
C HIS A 142 16.57 -2.96 -14.30
N PHE A 143 15.61 -2.67 -13.42
CA PHE A 143 14.87 -1.40 -13.42
C PHE A 143 15.79 -0.18 -13.33
N CYS A 144 16.74 -0.19 -12.38
CA CYS A 144 17.69 0.90 -12.21
C CYS A 144 18.64 1.07 -13.41
N ASN A 145 19.00 -0.02 -14.11
CA ASN A 145 19.88 0.02 -15.28
C ASN A 145 19.14 0.42 -16.58
N THR A 146 17.82 0.23 -16.65
CA THR A 146 16.99 0.62 -17.81
C THR A 146 16.40 2.03 -17.69
N SER A 147 16.45 2.63 -16.51
CA SER A 147 15.98 4.00 -16.27
C SER A 147 17.03 4.99 -16.76
N VAL A 148 16.91 5.40 -18.03
CA VAL A 148 17.71 6.44 -18.70
C VAL A 148 17.07 7.81 -18.53
#